data_AF-A0AAW1HLQ2-F1
#
_entry.id   AF-A0AAW1HLQ2-F1
#
_cell.length_a   1.000
_cell.length_b   1.000
_cell.length_c   1.000
_cell.angle_alpha   90.00
_cell.angle_beta   90.00
_cell.angle_gamma   90.00
#
_symmetry.space_group_name_H-M   'P 1'
#
loop_
_entity.id
_entity.type
_entity.pdbx_description
1 polymer ?
#
loop_
_entity_poly.entity_id
_entity_poly.type
_entity_poly.pdbx_seq_one_letter_code
_entity_poly.pdbx_strand_id
1 'polypeptide(L)'
;MENSAVQSQGSMSSINISIQAADTHAGVSSSNPPTEFVNHGLNLWNQTRQRWVGSKKQTSKGQQTRDPKLSWNTTYESLLGSNKPFSQPVPLAEMVDFLVDIWEQDGMYD
;
A
#
# COMPACT_ATOMS: atom_id res chain seq x y z
N MET A 1 -10.71 18.79 -33.51
CA MET A 1 -9.52 19.40 -32.89
C MET A 1 -9.28 18.71 -31.58
N GLU A 2 -8.06 18.25 -31.39
CA GLU A 2 -7.60 17.35 -30.33
C GLU A 2 -7.83 17.90 -28.91
N ASN A 3 -8.24 17.03 -27.97
CA ASN A 3 -8.23 17.35 -26.55
C ASN A 3 -6.88 16.89 -25.97
N SER A 4 -5.91 17.80 -25.96
CA SER A 4 -4.56 17.55 -25.46
C SER A 4 -4.59 17.22 -23.97
N ALA A 5 -4.08 16.02 -23.63
CA ALA A 5 -3.83 15.59 -22.28
C ALA A 5 -2.88 16.59 -21.57
N VAL A 6 -3.37 17.22 -20.52
CA VAL A 6 -2.55 18.01 -19.60
C VAL A 6 -1.56 17.09 -18.89
N GLN A 7 -0.31 17.08 -19.38
CA GLN A 7 0.83 16.51 -18.65
C GLN A 7 1.10 17.40 -17.43
N SER A 8 0.67 16.95 -16.25
CA SER A 8 1.07 17.56 -14.99
C SER A 8 2.57 17.32 -14.80
N GLN A 9 3.39 18.31 -15.14
CA GLN A 9 4.78 18.37 -14.72
C GLN A 9 4.82 18.56 -13.20
N GLY A 10 4.92 17.46 -12.47
CA GLY A 10 5.27 17.46 -11.06
C GLY A 10 6.76 17.72 -10.89
N SER A 11 7.18 18.97 -11.04
CA SER A 11 8.51 19.41 -10.60
C SER A 11 8.56 19.35 -9.07
N MET A 12 9.04 18.25 -8.51
CA MET A 12 9.33 18.19 -7.08
C MET A 12 10.70 18.83 -6.85
N SER A 13 10.66 20.00 -6.20
CA SER A 13 11.83 20.76 -5.79
C SER A 13 12.74 19.93 -4.88
N SER A 14 14.04 20.16 -5.04
CA SER A 14 15.14 19.53 -4.31
C SER A 14 15.08 19.83 -2.81
N ILE A 15 15.04 18.76 -1.99
CA ILE A 15 15.32 18.87 -0.56
C ILE A 15 16.86 18.90 -0.42
N ASN A 16 17.42 20.10 -0.36
CA ASN A 16 18.84 20.32 -0.06
C ASN A 16 19.06 20.22 1.46
N ILE A 17 19.35 19.03 1.98
CA ILE A 17 19.85 18.87 3.35
C ILE A 17 21.37 19.08 3.31
N SER A 18 21.78 20.33 3.50
CA SER A 18 23.18 20.68 3.71
C SER A 18 23.59 20.23 5.11
N ILE A 19 24.19 19.04 5.23
CA ILE A 19 25.02 18.70 6.39
C ILE A 19 26.44 19.15 6.03
N GLN A 20 26.74 20.42 6.28
CA GLN A 20 28.13 20.87 6.38
C GLN A 20 28.55 20.82 7.84
N ALA A 21 29.33 19.81 8.21
CA ALA A 21 30.23 19.87 9.35
C ALA A 21 31.37 18.84 9.19
N ALA A 22 32.59 19.31 9.47
CA ALA A 22 33.87 18.60 9.61
C ALA A 22 34.73 18.35 8.34
N ASP A 23 35.40 19.43 7.92
CA ASP A 23 36.87 19.61 7.92
C ASP A 23 37.85 18.73 7.11
N THR A 24 38.67 19.48 6.34
CA THR A 24 40.13 19.38 6.10
C THR A 24 40.73 18.80 4.78
N HIS A 25 41.51 19.69 4.14
CA HIS A 25 42.71 19.52 3.31
C HIS A 25 42.64 19.13 1.80
N ALA A 26 42.82 20.18 0.99
CA ALA A 26 43.54 20.32 -0.29
C ALA A 26 43.94 19.07 -1.12
N GLY A 27 43.54 19.10 -2.40
CA GLY A 27 44.41 18.72 -3.52
C GLY A 27 43.98 17.51 -4.37
N VAL A 28 44.02 17.72 -5.69
CA VAL A 28 43.94 16.76 -6.81
C VAL A 28 42.54 16.40 -7.34
N SER A 29 42.38 16.81 -8.60
CA SER A 29 41.30 16.52 -9.53
C SER A 29 41.00 15.04 -9.71
N SER A 30 39.72 14.69 -9.56
CA SER A 30 39.05 13.63 -10.30
C SER A 30 37.59 14.05 -10.39
N SER A 31 37.22 14.58 -11.56
CA SER A 31 35.85 15.03 -11.86
C SER A 31 34.94 13.83 -12.05
N ASN A 32 34.62 13.13 -10.97
CA ASN A 32 33.45 12.26 -10.92
C ASN A 32 32.51 12.86 -9.87
N PRO A 33 31.29 13.29 -10.23
CA PRO A 33 30.32 13.67 -9.22
C PRO A 33 30.14 12.47 -8.27
N PRO A 34 30.08 12.69 -6.95
CA PRO A 34 29.80 11.59 -6.02
C PRO A 34 28.50 10.92 -6.46
N THR A 35 28.53 9.60 -6.63
CA THR A 35 27.35 8.82 -6.98
C THR A 35 26.24 9.15 -6.00
N GLU A 36 25.11 9.64 -6.51
CA GLU A 36 23.96 9.99 -5.68
C GLU A 36 23.54 8.78 -4.84
N PHE A 37 23.24 8.99 -3.56
CA PHE A 37 22.79 7.92 -2.68
C PHE A 37 21.46 7.35 -3.21
N VAL A 38 21.44 6.05 -3.53
CA VAL A 38 20.23 5.35 -3.96
C VAL A 38 19.62 4.62 -2.77
N ASN A 39 18.40 4.98 -2.39
CA ASN A 39 17.63 4.24 -1.39
C ASN A 39 16.99 3.00 -2.03
N HIS A 40 17.73 1.89 -2.06
CA HIS A 40 17.25 0.62 -2.60
C HIS A 40 15.99 0.07 -1.89
N GLY A 41 15.85 0.33 -0.58
CA GLY A 41 14.69 -0.11 0.21
C GLY A 41 13.40 0.61 -0.19
N LEU A 42 13.45 1.94 -0.34
CA LEU A 42 12.35 2.75 -0.84
C LEU A 42 11.92 2.32 -2.25
N ASN A 43 12.91 2.05 -3.12
CA ASN A 43 12.65 1.57 -4.47
C ASN A 43 11.91 0.22 -4.47
N LEU A 44 12.36 -0.74 -3.65
CA LEU A 44 11.72 -2.04 -3.51
C LEU A 44 10.29 -1.93 -2.95
N TRP A 45 10.08 -1.07 -1.95
CA TRP A 45 8.76 -0.83 -1.38
C TRP A 45 7.81 -0.22 -2.41
N ASN A 46 8.25 0.80 -3.16
CA ASN A 46 7.46 1.43 -4.21
C ASN A 46 7.07 0.42 -5.30
N GLN A 47 8.01 -0.40 -5.78
CA GLN A 47 7.73 -1.46 -6.76
C GLN A 47 6.76 -2.51 -6.21
N THR A 48 6.90 -2.88 -4.94
CA THR A 48 6.01 -3.83 -4.28
C THR A 48 4.60 -3.24 -4.21
N ARG A 49 4.44 -2.04 -3.63
CA ARG A 49 3.16 -1.32 -3.55
C ARG A 49 2.50 -1.17 -4.92
N GLN A 50 3.24 -0.80 -5.96
CA GLN A 50 2.68 -0.69 -7.31
C GLN A 50 2.12 -2.01 -7.83
N ARG A 51 2.73 -3.16 -7.52
CA ARG A 51 2.17 -4.49 -7.82
C ARG A 51 0.89 -4.78 -7.02
N TRP A 52 0.79 -4.32 -5.78
CA TRP A 52 -0.44 -4.44 -4.97
C TRP A 52 -1.59 -3.56 -5.50
N VAL A 53 -1.28 -2.35 -5.97
CA VAL A 53 -2.28 -1.37 -6.44
C VAL A 53 -2.65 -1.57 -7.92
N GLY A 54 -1.69 -2.02 -8.74
CA GLY A 54 -1.78 -2.10 -10.20
C GLY A 54 -2.70 -3.21 -10.75
N SER A 55 -3.10 -4.18 -9.92
CA SER A 55 -4.03 -5.25 -10.32
C SER A 55 -5.51 -4.89 -10.13
N LYS A 56 -5.84 -3.66 -9.71
CA LYS A 56 -7.24 -3.20 -9.56
C LYS A 56 -7.93 -2.83 -10.88
N LYS A 57 -7.25 -2.91 -12.03
CA LYS A 57 -7.90 -2.80 -13.34
C LYS A 57 -8.38 -4.18 -13.80
N GLN A 58 -9.56 -4.57 -13.32
CA GLN A 58 -10.55 -5.49 -13.93
C GLN A 58 -11.41 -6.17 -12.84
N THR A 59 -12.13 -5.40 -12.04
CA THR A 59 -13.48 -5.80 -11.58
C THR A 59 -14.34 -4.56 -11.39
N SER A 60 -14.40 -3.72 -12.42
CA SER A 60 -15.62 -2.95 -12.69
C SER A 60 -16.65 -3.87 -13.36
N LYS A 61 -16.92 -5.02 -12.75
CA LYS A 61 -18.23 -5.66 -12.84
C LYS A 61 -18.84 -5.27 -11.51
N GLY A 62 -19.90 -4.48 -11.56
CA GLY A 62 -20.31 -3.55 -10.51
C GLY A 62 -20.51 -4.15 -9.12
N GLN A 63 -21.10 -3.35 -8.25
CA GLN A 63 -21.97 -3.81 -7.18
C GLN A 63 -23.06 -4.76 -7.75
N GLN A 64 -22.68 -5.92 -8.25
CA GLN A 64 -23.50 -7.09 -8.21
C GLN A 64 -23.36 -7.52 -6.77
N THR A 65 -24.48 -7.56 -6.04
CA THR A 65 -24.62 -8.20 -4.74
C THR A 65 -23.99 -9.58 -4.81
N ARG A 66 -22.68 -9.65 -4.58
CA ARG A 66 -21.95 -10.90 -4.52
C ARG A 66 -22.37 -11.49 -3.20
N ASP A 67 -22.87 -12.72 -3.25
CA ASP A 67 -23.27 -13.42 -2.03
C ASP A 67 -22.13 -13.33 -1.00
N PRO A 68 -22.48 -13.11 0.28
CA PRO A 68 -21.51 -13.14 1.36
C PRO A 68 -20.61 -14.38 1.21
N LYS A 69 -19.30 -14.15 1.14
CA LYS A 69 -18.28 -15.20 1.15
C LYS A 69 -18.12 -15.79 2.53
N LEU A 70 -18.40 -14.99 3.55
CA LEU A 70 -18.51 -15.42 4.93
C LEU A 70 -19.92 -15.97 5.14
N SER A 71 -20.01 -17.19 5.65
CA SER A 71 -21.29 -17.73 6.06
C SER A 71 -21.73 -17.02 7.33
N TRP A 72 -23.02 -16.67 7.42
CA TRP A 72 -23.63 -16.14 8.64
C TRP A 72 -23.49 -17.08 9.85
N ASN A 73 -23.23 -18.38 9.59
CA ASN A 73 -23.04 -19.39 10.62
C ASN A 73 -21.55 -19.68 10.91
N THR A 74 -20.63 -18.83 10.44
CA THR A 74 -19.21 -18.97 10.76
C THR A 74 -18.93 -18.37 12.14
N THR A 75 -18.25 -19.11 13.02
CA THR A 75 -17.80 -18.60 14.32
C THR A 75 -16.43 -17.91 14.20
N TYR A 76 -16.13 -16.96 15.08
CA TYR A 76 -14.81 -16.31 15.20
C TYR A 76 -13.66 -17.33 15.16
N GLU A 77 -13.73 -18.38 15.99
CA GLU A 77 -12.71 -19.44 16.07
C GLU A 77 -12.52 -20.18 14.74
N SER A 78 -13.61 -20.43 14.00
CA SER A 78 -13.51 -21.09 12.70
C SER A 78 -12.90 -20.20 11.63
N LEU A 79 -13.02 -18.87 11.77
CA LEU A 79 -12.55 -17.91 10.78
C LEU A 79 -11.10 -17.45 11.06
N LEU A 80 -10.79 -17.21 12.33
CA LEU A 80 -9.56 -16.54 12.79
C LEU A 80 -8.73 -17.40 13.74
N GLY A 81 -9.20 -18.60 14.12
CA GLY A 81 -8.41 -19.56 14.91
C GLY A 81 -7.21 -20.14 14.14
N SER A 82 -7.04 -19.82 12.85
CA SER A 82 -5.91 -20.22 12.03
C SER A 82 -5.39 -19.09 11.16
N ASN A 83 -4.08 -19.04 10.94
CA ASN A 83 -3.43 -18.12 10.00
C ASN A 83 -3.42 -18.62 8.55
N LYS A 84 -4.21 -19.66 8.23
CA LYS A 84 -4.33 -20.17 6.87
C LYS A 84 -5.06 -19.15 6.00
N PRO A 85 -4.60 -18.90 4.75
CA PRO A 85 -5.32 -18.02 3.83
C PRO A 85 -6.75 -18.52 3.56
N PHE A 86 -7.68 -17.58 3.39
CA PHE A 86 -9.03 -17.89 2.96
C PHE A 86 -9.03 -18.53 1.56
N SER A 87 -9.93 -19.49 1.32
CA SER A 87 -10.07 -20.17 0.03
C SER A 87 -10.43 -19.21 -1.11
N GLN A 88 -11.03 -18.07 -0.78
CA GLN A 88 -11.31 -16.98 -1.71
C GLN A 88 -11.03 -15.63 -1.04
N PRO A 89 -10.61 -14.59 -1.79
CA PRO A 89 -10.37 -13.27 -1.22
C PRO A 89 -11.64 -12.72 -0.58
N VAL A 90 -11.62 -12.37 0.70
CA VAL A 90 -12.76 -11.76 1.41
C VAL A 90 -12.66 -10.23 1.29
N PRO A 91 -13.70 -9.51 0.81
CA PRO A 91 -13.76 -8.06 0.85
C PRO A 91 -13.59 -7.57 2.28
N LEU A 92 -12.81 -6.50 2.46
CA LEU A 92 -12.54 -5.98 3.81
C LEU A 92 -13.83 -5.56 4.54
N ALA A 93 -14.78 -4.94 3.85
CA ALA A 93 -16.05 -4.54 4.44
C ALA A 93 -16.80 -5.73 5.07
N GLU A 94 -16.86 -6.86 4.36
CA GLU A 94 -17.52 -8.07 4.86
C GLU A 94 -16.87 -8.64 6.12
N MET A 95 -15.53 -8.59 6.20
CA MET A 95 -14.81 -9.00 7.42
C MET A 95 -15.09 -8.06 8.60
N VAL A 96 -15.20 -6.75 8.32
CA VAL A 96 -15.52 -5.75 9.34
C VAL A 96 -16.94 -5.96 9.87
N ASP A 97 -17.92 -6.10 8.97
CA ASP A 97 -19.32 -6.32 9.33
C ASP A 97 -19.45 -7.58 10.22
N PHE A 98 -18.82 -8.68 9.82
CA PHE A 98 -18.78 -9.93 10.60
C PHE A 98 -18.19 -9.75 12.02
N LEU A 99 -17.10 -9.00 12.15
CA LEU A 99 -16.45 -8.78 13.44
C LEU A 99 -17.30 -7.91 14.36
N VAL A 100 -17.97 -6.90 13.81
CA VAL A 100 -18.90 -6.04 14.55
C VAL A 100 -20.04 -6.88 15.11
N ASP A 101 -20.66 -7.74 14.30
CA ASP A 101 -21.75 -8.62 14.73
C ASP A 101 -21.35 -9.52 15.91
N ILE A 102 -20.12 -10.05 15.92
CA ILE A 102 -19.61 -10.89 17.01
C ILE A 102 -19.36 -10.06 18.27
N TRP A 103 -18.75 -8.89 18.15
CA TRP A 103 -18.47 -8.03 19.30
C TRP A 103 -19.74 -7.52 19.97
N GLU A 104 -20.77 -7.21 19.18
CA GLU A 104 -22.10 -6.88 19.69
C GLU A 104 -22.73 -8.08 20.42
N GLN A 105 -22.63 -9.30 19.88
CA GLN A 105 -23.13 -10.51 20.55
C GLN A 105 -22.38 -10.84 21.85
N ASP A 106 -21.07 -10.60 21.90
CA ASP A 106 -20.23 -10.82 23.08
C ASP A 106 -20.40 -9.72 24.15
N GLY A 107 -21.17 -8.66 23.87
CA GLY A 107 -21.40 -7.55 24.81
C GLY A 107 -20.16 -6.67 25.03
N MET A 108 -19.24 -6.58 24.06
CA MET A 108 -18.02 -5.78 24.17
C MET A 108 -18.27 -4.26 24.23
N TYR A 109 -19.50 -3.83 23.96
CA TYR A 109 -19.92 -2.43 23.93
C TYR A 109 -20.85 -2.03 25.09
N ASP A 110 -21.18 -2.95 26.01
CA ASP A 110 -22.06 -2.73 27.16
C ASP A 110 -21.30 -2.38 28.46
#